data_AF-A0A7Z9KWN7-F1
#
_entry.id   AF-A0A7Z9KWN7-F1
#
_cell.length_a   1.000
_cell.length_b   1.000
_cell.length_c   1.000
_cell.angle_alpha   90.00
_cell.angle_beta   90.00
_cell.angle_gamma   90.00
#
_symmetry.space_group_name_H-M   'P 1'
#
loop_
_entity.id
_entity.type
_entity.pdbx_description
1 polymer ?
#
loop_
_entity_poly.entity_id
_entity_poly.type
_entity_poly.pdbx_seq_one_letter_code
_entity_poly.pdbx_strand_id
1 'polypeptide(L)'
;MQCCVTGSKNRSVWDQGGKLGSRFKVRSIPFTVFMGPDGRLVGDMTGIVSESEGAERIEALFSKAPSSAPASYDSSESPEVRVE
;
A
#
# COMPACT_ATOMS: atom_id res chain seq x y z
N MET A 1 -2.73 -10.39 -18.05
CA MET A 1 -3.86 -9.83 -17.28
C MET A 1 -3.50 -8.38 -16.99
N GLN A 2 -4.29 -7.42 -17.46
CA GLN A 2 -4.05 -5.99 -17.26
C GLN A 2 -4.89 -5.53 -16.06
N CYS A 3 -4.27 -4.95 -15.04
CA CYS A 3 -4.98 -4.46 -13.85
C CYS A 3 -4.57 -3.03 -13.50
N CYS A 4 -5.54 -2.27 -12.97
CA CYS A 4 -5.29 -0.97 -12.38
C CYS A 4 -4.86 -1.17 -10.92
N VAL A 5 -3.73 -0.59 -10.53
CA VAL A 5 -3.30 -0.54 -9.13
C VAL A 5 -3.48 0.89 -8.64
N THR A 6 -4.33 1.08 -7.64
CA THR A 6 -4.62 2.41 -7.06
C THR A 6 -3.90 2.53 -5.72
N GLY A 7 -2.99 3.51 -5.60
CA GLY A 7 -2.33 3.83 -4.34
C GLY A 7 -3.05 4.94 -3.56
N SER A 8 -2.87 4.97 -2.24
CA SER A 8 -3.26 6.10 -1.38
C SER A 8 -2.61 7.39 -1.91
N LYS A 9 -3.40 8.46 -2.04
CA LYS A 9 -3.15 9.72 -2.81
C LYS A 9 -3.58 9.72 -4.29
N ASN A 10 -4.60 8.94 -4.67
CA ASN A 10 -5.22 8.96 -6.01
C ASN A 10 -4.24 8.80 -7.18
N ARG A 11 -3.12 8.09 -6.96
CA ARG A 11 -2.21 7.71 -8.05
C ARG A 11 -2.58 6.32 -8.54
N SER A 12 -3.19 6.27 -9.72
CA SER A 12 -3.43 5.02 -10.43
C SER A 12 -2.22 4.72 -11.31
N VAL A 13 -1.64 3.54 -11.12
CA VAL A 13 -0.59 3.00 -11.99
C VAL A 13 -1.18 1.82 -12.74
N TRP A 14 -1.00 1.81 -14.06
CA TRP A 14 -1.43 0.71 -14.90
C TRP A 14 -0.35 -0.39 -14.90
N ASP A 15 -0.71 -1.61 -14.50
CA ASP A 15 0.19 -2.75 -14.61
C ASP A 15 0.16 -3.31 -16.04
N GLN A 16 0.77 -2.59 -16.98
CA GLN A 16 0.78 -2.93 -18.40
C GLN A 16 1.45 -4.30 -18.67
N GLY A 17 2.34 -4.76 -17.80
CA GLY A 17 3.08 -6.02 -17.96
C GLY A 17 2.61 -7.17 -17.06
N GLY A 18 1.59 -6.97 -16.23
CA GLY A 18 1.16 -7.98 -15.23
C GLY A 18 2.21 -8.27 -14.13
N LYS A 19 3.25 -7.42 -14.01
CA LYS A 19 4.37 -7.64 -13.07
C LYS A 19 3.92 -7.40 -11.63
N LEU A 20 3.08 -6.39 -11.41
CA LEU A 20 2.52 -6.09 -10.09
C LEU A 20 1.51 -7.17 -9.70
N GLY A 21 0.59 -7.55 -10.60
CA GLY A 21 -0.36 -8.64 -10.37
C GLY A 21 0.34 -9.95 -10.00
N SER A 22 1.43 -10.29 -10.71
CA SER A 22 2.23 -11.47 -10.41
C SER A 22 2.96 -11.37 -9.06
N ARG A 23 3.56 -10.21 -8.77
CA ARG A 23 4.30 -9.96 -7.51
C ARG A 23 3.39 -10.07 -6.28
N PHE A 24 2.17 -9.57 -6.37
CA PHE A 24 1.17 -9.64 -5.30
C PHE A 24 0.30 -10.90 -5.38
N LYS A 25 0.60 -11.84 -6.29
CA LYS A 25 -0.13 -13.10 -6.47
C LYS A 25 -1.64 -12.90 -6.65
N VAL A 26 -2.04 -11.85 -7.37
CA VAL A 26 -3.44 -11.53 -7.64
C VAL A 26 -4.08 -12.67 -8.46
N ARG A 27 -5.10 -13.32 -7.90
CA ARG A 27 -5.82 -14.44 -8.56
C ARG A 27 -7.21 -14.07 -9.05
N SER A 28 -7.82 -13.05 -8.46
CA SER A 28 -9.14 -12.52 -8.82
C SER A 28 -9.17 -11.01 -8.62
N ILE A 29 -10.15 -10.35 -9.22
CA ILE A 29 -10.39 -8.92 -9.10
C ILE A 29 -11.82 -8.67 -8.60
N PRO A 30 -12.06 -7.64 -7.75
CA PRO A 30 -11.06 -6.72 -7.19
C PRO A 30 -10.17 -7.38 -6.10
N PHE A 31 -8.95 -6.84 -5.94
CA PHE A 31 -7.94 -7.32 -5.00
C PHE A 31 -7.30 -6.12 -4.29
N THR A 32 -7.27 -6.15 -2.97
CA THR A 32 -6.75 -5.09 -2.11
C THR A 32 -5.54 -5.61 -1.35
N VAL A 33 -4.47 -4.81 -1.29
CA VAL A 33 -3.29 -5.09 -0.48
C VAL A 33 -3.11 -4.01 0.59
N PHE A 34 -2.69 -4.43 1.78
CA PHE A 34 -2.32 -3.55 2.87
C PHE A 34 -0.80 -3.58 3.01
N MET A 35 -0.20 -2.38 2.94
CA MET A 35 1.24 -2.20 3.01
C MET A 35 1.60 -1.48 4.31
N GLY A 36 2.60 -1.99 5.01
CA GLY A 36 3.18 -1.33 6.18
C GLY A 36 4.02 -0.10 5.78
N PRO A 37 4.40 0.74 6.75
CA PRO A 37 5.21 1.93 6.51
C PRO A 37 6.63 1.61 6.00
N ASP A 38 7.11 0.39 6.25
CA ASP A 38 8.37 -0.14 5.73
C ASP A 38 8.28 -0.65 4.28
N GLY A 39 7.12 -0.50 3.64
CA GLY A 39 6.87 -0.99 2.29
C GLY A 39 6.72 -2.51 2.20
N ARG A 40 6.48 -3.22 3.31
CA ARG A 40 6.19 -4.66 3.31
C ARG A 40 4.69 -4.93 3.26
N LEU A 41 4.31 -6.04 2.63
CA LEU A 41 2.93 -6.52 2.61
C LEU A 41 2.55 -7.02 4.01
N VAL A 42 1.49 -6.47 4.59
CA VAL A 42 0.98 -6.85 5.91
C VAL A 42 -0.36 -7.60 5.83
N GLY A 43 -1.04 -7.54 4.70
CA GLY A 43 -2.23 -8.34 4.43
C GLY A 43 -2.82 -8.08 3.06
N ASP A 44 -3.82 -8.87 2.69
CA ASP A 44 -4.58 -8.75 1.45
C ASP A 44 -6.06 -9.10 1.66
N MET A 45 -6.89 -8.73 0.68
CA MET A 45 -8.31 -9.07 0.56
C MET A 45 -8.70 -9.26 -0.90
N THR A 46 -9.57 -10.22 -1.15
CA THR A 46 -10.17 -10.51 -2.46
C THR A 46 -11.67 -10.23 -2.45
N GLY A 47 -12.18 -9.73 -3.57
CA GLY A 47 -13.60 -9.45 -3.74
C GLY A 47 -13.96 -8.01 -3.40
N ILE A 48 -15.24 -7.68 -3.55
CA ILE A 48 -15.76 -6.36 -3.19
C ILE A 48 -15.77 -6.28 -1.67
N VAL A 49 -15.06 -5.29 -1.13
CA VAL A 49 -14.94 -5.05 0.31
C VAL A 49 -15.70 -3.76 0.62
N SER A 50 -16.55 -3.79 1.64
CA SER A 50 -17.19 -2.57 2.15
C SER A 50 -16.16 -1.68 2.87
N GLU A 51 -16.45 -0.39 2.96
CA GLU A 51 -15.56 0.54 3.66
C GLU A 51 -15.32 0.15 5.13
N SER A 52 -16.38 -0.31 5.82
CA SER A 52 -16.29 -0.77 7.22
C SER A 52 -15.42 -2.01 7.37
N GLU A 53 -15.56 -3.01 6.50
CA GLU A 53 -14.72 -4.21 6.53
C GLU A 53 -13.24 -3.86 6.26
N GLY A 54 -13.00 -2.91 5.34
CA GLY A 54 -11.67 -2.38 5.09
C GLY A 54 -11.07 -1.69 6.31
N ALA A 55 -11.85 -0.85 7.00
CA ALA A 55 -11.43 -0.14 8.21
C ALA A 55 -11.11 -1.11 9.36
N GLU A 56 -11.99 -2.06 9.64
CA GLU A 56 -11.78 -3.10 10.65
C GLU A 56 -10.50 -3.90 10.37
N ARG A 57 -10.22 -4.21 9.10
CA ARG A 57 -9.01 -4.92 8.71
C ARG A 57 -7.76 -4.09 8.99
N ILE A 58 -7.80 -2.79 8.70
CA ILE A 58 -6.69 -1.87 8.97
C ILE A 58 -6.42 -1.81 10.48
N GLU A 59 -7.46 -1.64 11.30
CA GLU A 59 -7.34 -1.62 12.77
C GLU A 59 -6.79 -2.94 13.33
N ALA A 60 -7.24 -4.07 12.80
CA ALA A 60 -6.72 -5.39 13.16
C ALA A 60 -5.23 -5.56 12.82
N LEU A 61 -4.76 -4.95 11.71
CA LEU A 61 -3.35 -4.99 11.34
C LEU A 61 -2.48 -4.10 12.25
N PHE A 62 -2.99 -2.93 12.66
CA PHE A 62 -2.28 -2.03 13.58
C PHE A 62 -2.19 -2.60 15.01
N SER A 63 -3.26 -3.21 15.50
CA SER A 63 -3.27 -3.83 16.84
C SER A 63 -2.37 -5.07 16.97
N LYS A 64 -2.00 -5.68 15.84
CA LYS A 64 -1.15 -6.88 15.78
C LYS A 64 0.32 -6.59 15.46
N ALA A 65 0.63 -5.36 15.06
CA ALA A 65 2.00 -4.95 14.76
C ALA A 65 2.80 -4.78 16.07
N PRO A 66 3.98 -5.41 16.22
CA PRO A 66 4.85 -5.11 17.35
C PRO A 66 5.27 -3.64 17.27
N SER A 67 5.09 -2.93 18.39
CA SER A 67 5.58 -1.57 18.62
C SER A 67 7.08 -1.50 18.32
N SER A 68 7.43 -1.21 17.07
CA SER A 68 8.75 -0.70 16.71
C SER A 68 8.52 0.77 16.40
N ALA A 69 8.80 1.60 17.40
CA ALA A 69 8.76 3.04 17.29
C ALA A 69 9.54 3.48 16.04
N PRO A 70 9.00 4.40 15.20
CA PRO A 70 9.76 4.91 14.07
C PRO A 70 11.03 5.59 14.60
N ALA A 71 12.17 5.27 13.98
CA ALA A 71 13.39 6.05 14.13
C ALA A 71 13.04 7.52 13.86
N SER A 72 13.46 8.40 14.76
CA SER A 72 13.22 9.84 14.71
C SER A 72 13.47 10.41 13.31
N TYR A 73 12.45 11.02 12.72
CA TYR A 73 12.58 11.85 11.53
C TYR A 73 13.30 13.14 11.94
N ASP A 74 14.56 13.30 11.52
CA ASP A 74 15.29 14.56 11.64
C ASP A 74 14.88 15.47 10.48
N SER A 75 14.13 16.52 10.78
CA SER A 75 13.52 17.45 9.81
C SER A 75 14.52 18.43 9.16
N SER A 76 15.83 18.15 9.20
CA SER A 76 16.85 19.18 8.92
C SER A 76 17.32 19.27 7.46
N GLU A 77 16.92 18.37 6.56
CA GLU A 77 17.43 18.39 5.17
C GLU A 77 16.30 18.55 4.13
N SER A 78 15.98 19.81 3.81
CA SER A 78 15.26 20.16 2.57
C SER A 78 16.30 20.48 1.48
N PRO A 79 16.41 19.71 0.39
CA PRO A 79 17.26 20.11 -0.72
C PRO A 79 16.61 21.27 -1.50
N GLU A 80 17.24 22.44 -1.46
CA GLU A 80 16.93 23.56 -2.36
C GLU A 80 17.22 23.14 -3.81
N VAL A 81 16.17 22.98 -4.61
CA VAL A 81 16.30 22.80 -6.06
C VAL A 81 16.54 24.18 -6.68
N ARG A 82 17.79 24.48 -7.04
CA ARG A 82 18.11 25.59 -7.95
C ARG A 82 17.73 25.20 -9.37
N VAL A 83 16.92 26.02 -10.01
CA VAL A 83 16.61 25.95 -11.44
C VAL A 83 17.60 26.89 -12.14
N GLU A 84 18.47 26.33 -12.99
CA GLU A 84 19.18 27.06 -14.05
C GLU A 84 18.36 27.03 -15.34
#